data_AF-A0A1Q9QX66-F1
#
_entry.id   AF-A0A1Q9QX66-F1
#
_cell.length_a   1.000
_cell.length_b   1.000
_cell.length_c   1.000
_cell.angle_alpha   90.00
_cell.angle_beta   90.00
_cell.angle_gamma   90.00
#
_symmetry.space_group_name_H-M   'P 1'
#
loop_
_entity.id
_entity.type
_entity.pdbx_description
1 polymer ?
#
loop_
_entity_poly.entity_id
_entity_poly.type
_entity_poly.pdbx_seq_one_letter_code
_entity_poly.pdbx_strand_id
1 'polypeptide(L)'
;MKIETGKALVTIVLLMSDRGHASDNHYETKKLSFTKTEDHGQLLVYTLPKGGELKIFDDGLKFYYDNGILITYDSPDRLHSMIPLSEPGILYDAEGVEQSAISLNLCAFIRLKDGCITSVETGSQCGGEWNEDHIWSSLASENNEYLLENKTDVNEIYKNYASRSRDGTRISSPRVLSYLMEGTGFDNLLACDPPTLENHKAYSDFMNLLRNEGDIENAKKIESEIAEVTHAHGTYKTKEIP
;
A
#
# COMPACT_ATOMS: atom_id res chain seq x y z
N MET A 1 15.12 -48.51 -10.55
CA MET A 1 15.39 -47.06 -10.71
C MET A 1 15.11 -46.42 -9.36
N LYS A 2 16.16 -46.15 -8.56
CA LYS A 2 16.06 -45.49 -7.25
C LYS A 2 16.17 -43.98 -7.49
N ILE A 3 15.23 -43.21 -6.98
CA ILE A 3 15.32 -41.74 -6.95
C ILE A 3 15.60 -41.39 -5.48
N GLU A 4 16.83 -40.95 -5.22
CA GLU A 4 17.23 -40.35 -3.95
C GLU A 4 16.63 -38.94 -3.88
N THR A 5 15.83 -38.68 -2.84
CA THR A 5 15.31 -37.35 -2.54
C THR A 5 16.42 -36.51 -1.92
N GLY A 6 16.94 -35.57 -2.71
CA GLY A 6 17.90 -34.56 -2.29
C GLY A 6 17.32 -33.63 -1.21
N LYS A 7 18.12 -33.40 -0.17
CA LYS A 7 17.90 -32.38 0.85
C LYS A 7 17.79 -31.00 0.19
N ALA A 8 16.68 -30.32 0.38
CA ALA A 8 16.59 -28.89 0.08
C ALA A 8 17.46 -28.13 1.10
N LEU A 9 18.51 -27.47 0.61
CA LEU A 9 19.25 -26.48 1.39
C LEU A 9 18.32 -25.29 1.67
N VAL A 10 17.98 -25.09 2.94
CA VAL A 10 17.45 -23.81 3.42
C VAL A 10 18.64 -22.86 3.50
N THR A 11 18.77 -21.98 2.50
CA THR A 11 19.75 -20.89 2.54
C THR A 11 19.24 -19.84 3.52
N ILE A 12 19.73 -19.88 4.75
CA ILE A 12 19.57 -18.80 5.73
C ILE A 12 20.45 -17.65 5.26
N VAL A 13 19.85 -16.60 4.70
CA VAL A 13 20.54 -15.33 4.45
C VAL A 13 20.65 -14.61 5.79
N LEU A 14 21.80 -14.74 6.45
CA LEU A 14 22.20 -13.86 7.54
C LEU A 14 22.56 -12.50 6.95
N LEU A 15 21.66 -11.52 7.05
CA LEU A 15 22.02 -10.12 6.84
C LEU A 15 22.93 -9.69 8.00
N MET A 16 24.24 -9.67 7.75
CA MET A 16 25.19 -9.01 8.63
C MET A 16 24.99 -7.50 8.47
N SER A 17 24.32 -6.87 9.44
CA SER A 17 24.33 -5.41 9.59
C SER A 17 25.67 -5.02 10.20
N ASP A 18 26.55 -4.48 9.35
CA ASP A 18 27.82 -3.93 9.80
C ASP A 18 27.60 -2.55 10.43
N ARG A 19 28.19 -2.36 11.61
CA ARG A 19 28.00 -1.16 12.44
C ARG A 19 28.71 0.04 11.82
N GLY A 20 27.94 1.04 11.38
CA GLY A 20 28.40 2.37 11.01
C GLY A 20 27.65 3.46 11.78
N HIS A 21 28.33 4.03 12.77
CA HIS A 21 28.06 5.22 13.59
C HIS A 21 26.70 5.94 13.60
N ALA A 22 26.20 6.07 14.82
CA ALA A 22 25.17 6.99 15.27
C ALA A 22 25.39 8.43 14.78
N SER A 23 24.36 8.98 14.16
CA SER A 23 24.06 10.41 14.16
C SER A 23 22.67 10.54 14.76
N ASP A 24 22.61 11.05 15.99
CA ASP A 24 21.41 11.51 16.67
C ASP A 24 20.68 12.50 15.77
N ASN A 25 19.59 12.06 15.15
CA ASN A 25 18.64 12.93 14.51
C ASN A 25 17.29 12.24 14.51
N HIS A 26 16.56 12.49 15.60
CA HIS A 26 15.15 12.19 15.77
C HIS A 26 14.34 13.08 14.79
N TYR A 27 14.41 12.78 13.48
CA TYR A 27 13.48 13.32 12.51
C TYR A 27 12.22 12.49 12.58
N GLU A 28 11.32 12.97 13.43
CA GLU A 28 9.97 12.48 13.61
C GLU A 28 9.30 12.33 12.22
N THR A 29 9.10 11.08 11.79
CA THR A 29 8.29 10.66 10.62
C THR A 29 6.81 10.96 10.87
N LYS A 30 6.48 12.20 11.29
CA LYS A 30 5.17 12.67 11.79
C LYS A 30 3.96 12.31 10.93
N LYS A 31 4.18 11.88 9.69
CA LYS A 31 3.15 11.51 8.73
C LYS A 31 2.78 10.04 8.75
N LEU A 32 3.69 9.13 9.13
CA LEU A 32 3.39 7.71 9.25
C LEU A 32 3.40 7.34 10.73
N SER A 33 2.23 7.04 11.27
CA SER A 33 2.05 6.57 12.64
C SER A 33 1.48 5.17 12.63
N PHE A 34 1.69 4.43 13.71
CA PHE A 34 1.05 3.13 13.87
C PHE A 34 0.26 3.10 15.17
N THR A 35 -0.87 2.42 15.14
CA THR A 35 -1.71 2.20 16.31
C THR A 35 -1.76 0.71 16.60
N LYS A 36 -1.47 0.34 17.84
CA LYS A 36 -1.60 -1.05 18.32
C LYS A 36 -3.08 -1.31 18.63
N THR A 37 -3.70 -2.29 17.96
CA THR A 37 -5.06 -2.72 18.30
C THR A 37 -5.04 -3.84 19.34
N GLU A 38 -6.19 -4.06 20.01
CA GLU A 38 -6.32 -5.04 21.09
C GLU A 38 -6.10 -6.49 20.61
N ASP A 39 -6.37 -6.78 19.33
CA ASP A 39 -6.34 -8.13 18.74
C ASP A 39 -5.01 -8.48 18.05
N HIS A 40 -3.89 -7.90 18.48
CA HIS A 40 -2.55 -8.10 17.89
C HIS A 40 -2.38 -7.57 16.45
N GLY A 41 -3.39 -6.89 15.89
CA GLY A 41 -3.29 -6.13 14.66
C GLY A 41 -2.57 -4.81 14.91
N GLN A 42 -1.57 -4.49 14.10
CA GLN A 42 -0.94 -3.18 14.11
C GLN A 42 -1.51 -2.45 12.91
N LEU A 43 -2.16 -1.30 13.12
CA LEU A 43 -2.69 -0.50 12.02
C LEU A 43 -1.65 0.56 11.67
N LEU A 44 -1.20 0.57 10.42
CA LEU A 44 -0.41 1.67 9.89
C LEU A 44 -1.33 2.77 9.37
N VAL A 45 -1.09 3.98 9.84
CA VAL A 45 -1.88 5.16 9.55
C VAL A 45 -1.02 6.24 8.93
N TYR A 46 -1.45 6.77 7.80
CA TYR A 46 -0.87 8.00 7.26
C TYR A 46 -1.70 9.21 7.67
N THR A 47 -1.07 10.17 8.33
CA THR A 47 -1.67 11.46 8.67
C THR A 47 -1.56 12.41 7.50
N LEU A 48 -2.71 12.79 6.94
CA LEU A 48 -2.79 13.71 5.81
C LEU A 48 -2.33 15.12 6.21
N PRO A 49 -1.71 15.90 5.29
CA PRO A 49 -1.28 17.27 5.57
C PRO A 49 -2.40 18.22 6.04
N LYS A 50 -3.65 17.93 5.66
CA LYS A 50 -4.84 18.73 6.03
C LYS A 50 -5.52 18.26 7.33
N GLY A 51 -4.92 17.28 8.02
CA GLY A 51 -5.60 16.51 9.07
C GLY A 51 -6.39 15.34 8.49
N GLY A 52 -6.66 14.32 9.31
CA GLY A 52 -7.25 13.05 8.88
C GLY A 52 -6.23 11.92 8.80
N GLU A 53 -6.73 10.69 8.86
CA GLU A 53 -5.94 9.46 8.96
C GLU A 53 -6.35 8.51 7.84
N LEU A 54 -5.38 8.03 7.05
CA LEU A 54 -5.58 7.01 6.03
C LEU A 54 -5.13 5.65 6.55
N LYS A 55 -6.02 4.66 6.49
CA LYS A 55 -5.66 3.26 6.66
C LYS A 55 -5.08 2.75 5.35
N ILE A 56 -3.76 2.64 5.33
CA ILE A 56 -3.05 2.43 4.07
C ILE A 56 -3.12 0.96 3.61
N PHE A 57 -3.31 0.03 4.55
CA PHE A 57 -3.32 -1.41 4.33
C PHE A 57 -4.59 -2.08 4.85
N ASP A 58 -4.93 -3.22 4.27
CA ASP A 58 -6.02 -4.07 4.73
C ASP A 58 -5.74 -4.67 6.12
N ASP A 59 -6.83 -4.93 6.86
CA ASP A 59 -6.77 -5.57 8.17
C ASP A 59 -6.22 -7.01 8.01
N GLY A 60 -4.98 -7.25 8.47
CA GLY A 60 -4.33 -8.57 8.39
C GLY A 60 -2.83 -8.54 8.14
N LEU A 61 -2.31 -7.43 7.62
CA LEU A 61 -0.87 -7.23 7.42
C LEU A 61 -0.16 -6.85 8.73
N LYS A 62 1.02 -7.44 8.95
CA LYS A 62 1.89 -7.13 10.10
C LYS A 62 3.12 -6.36 9.62
N PHE A 63 3.50 -5.33 10.37
CA PHE A 63 4.62 -4.46 10.01
C PHE A 63 5.87 -4.82 10.81
N TYR A 64 7.04 -4.52 10.25
CA TYR A 64 8.30 -4.71 10.97
C TYR A 64 8.61 -3.52 11.87
N TYR A 65 9.07 -3.82 13.08
CA TYR A 65 9.46 -2.84 14.08
C TYR A 65 10.83 -3.17 14.67
N ASP A 66 11.62 -2.14 14.94
CA ASP A 66 12.81 -2.23 15.76
C ASP A 66 12.67 -1.31 16.98
N ASN A 67 12.86 -1.85 18.18
CA ASN A 67 12.69 -1.13 19.45
C ASN A 67 11.36 -0.35 19.59
N GLY A 68 10.28 -0.86 18.99
CA GLY A 68 8.96 -0.22 19.01
C GLY A 68 8.81 0.94 18.01
N ILE A 69 9.77 1.14 17.11
CA ILE A 69 9.72 2.11 16.01
C ILE A 69 9.48 1.34 14.71
N LEU A 70 8.56 1.84 13.89
CA LEU A 70 8.29 1.28 12.56
C LEU A 70 9.57 1.39 11.71
N ILE A 71 9.97 0.28 11.08
CA ILE A 71 11.08 0.29 10.14
C ILE A 71 10.57 0.82 8.80
N THR A 72 11.13 1.94 8.35
CA THR A 72 10.91 2.49 7.01
C THR A 72 12.24 2.81 6.35
N TYR A 73 12.27 2.75 5.02
CA TYR A 73 13.43 3.11 4.22
C TYR A 73 13.05 4.31 3.35
N ASP A 74 13.40 5.51 3.81
CA ASP A 74 13.06 6.74 3.11
C ASP A 74 14.07 7.03 1.99
N SER A 75 13.57 7.56 0.87
CA SER A 75 14.44 8.05 -0.20
C SER A 75 15.27 9.26 0.28
N PRO A 76 16.45 9.53 -0.32
CA PRO A 76 17.31 10.64 0.12
C PRO A 76 16.62 12.01 0.10
N ASP A 77 15.73 12.24 -0.87
CA ASP A 77 14.91 13.45 -1.00
C ASP A 77 13.66 13.46 -0.08
N ARG A 78 13.39 12.35 0.62
CA ARG A 78 12.24 12.12 1.50
C ARG A 78 10.89 12.34 0.80
N LEU A 79 10.83 12.09 -0.50
CA LEU A 79 9.58 12.08 -1.25
C LEU A 79 8.90 10.72 -1.23
N HIS A 80 9.66 9.64 -1.02
CA HIS A 80 9.17 8.28 -1.01
C HIS A 80 9.69 7.49 0.20
N SER A 81 8.99 6.42 0.54
CA SER A 81 9.38 5.48 1.59
C SER A 81 9.02 4.07 1.19
N MET A 82 9.90 3.11 1.48
CA MET A 82 9.61 1.69 1.39
C MET A 82 9.33 1.15 2.80
N ILE A 83 8.22 0.43 2.96
CA ILE A 83 7.84 -0.21 4.21
C ILE A 83 7.79 -1.72 4.03
N PRO A 84 8.60 -2.50 4.77
CA PRO A 84 8.48 -3.95 4.80
C PRO A 84 7.24 -4.40 5.58
N LEU A 85 6.54 -5.37 5.03
CA LEU A 85 5.30 -5.97 5.50
C LEU A 85 5.51 -7.47 5.64
N SER A 86 4.72 -8.11 6.50
CA SER A 86 4.72 -9.55 6.68
C SER A 86 3.30 -10.06 6.89
N GLU A 87 3.05 -11.28 6.42
CA GLU A 87 1.76 -11.94 6.63
C GLU A 87 1.90 -13.03 7.70
N PRO A 88 1.07 -13.01 8.75
CA PRO A 88 1.00 -14.12 9.67
C PRO A 88 0.40 -15.33 8.95
N GLY A 89 1.11 -16.45 9.01
CA GLY A 89 0.69 -17.73 8.51
C GLY A 89 0.73 -18.80 9.60
N ILE A 90 0.18 -19.95 9.25
CA ILE A 90 0.22 -21.15 10.06
C ILE A 90 0.90 -22.24 9.23
N LEU A 91 1.98 -22.81 9.76
CA LEU A 91 2.60 -24.03 9.27
C LEU A 91 2.31 -25.15 10.27
N TYR A 92 2.45 -26.39 9.82
CA TYR A 92 2.38 -27.55 10.71
C TYR A 92 3.72 -28.28 10.63
N ASP A 93 4.27 -28.66 11.78
CA ASP A 93 5.45 -29.51 11.81
C ASP A 93 5.13 -30.96 11.41
N ALA A 94 6.14 -31.83 11.41
CA ALA A 94 5.99 -33.23 11.01
C ALA A 94 5.04 -34.01 11.94
N GLU A 95 4.84 -33.51 13.15
CA GLU A 95 3.97 -34.03 14.19
C GLU A 95 2.56 -33.43 14.13
N GLY A 96 2.31 -32.51 13.19
CA GLY A 96 1.02 -31.84 13.00
C GLY A 96 0.74 -30.74 14.02
N VAL A 97 1.76 -30.26 14.73
CA VAL A 97 1.63 -29.15 15.67
C VAL A 97 1.68 -27.83 14.89
N GLU A 98 0.72 -26.96 15.21
CA GLU A 98 0.63 -25.63 14.64
C GLU A 98 1.85 -24.78 15.02
N GLN A 99 2.53 -24.25 14.02
CA GLN A 99 3.64 -23.32 14.12
C GLN A 99 3.21 -22.02 13.47
N SER A 100 3.21 -20.92 14.23
CA SER A 100 3.04 -19.61 13.63
C SER A 100 4.24 -19.33 12.74
N ALA A 101 3.97 -19.12 11.46
CA ALA A 101 4.96 -18.76 10.48
C ALA A 101 4.75 -17.32 10.05
N ILE A 102 5.83 -16.65 9.67
CA ILE A 102 5.76 -15.33 9.05
C ILE A 102 6.26 -15.55 7.63
N SER A 103 5.37 -15.40 6.65
CA SER A 103 5.70 -15.57 5.23
C SER A 103 6.38 -14.31 4.68
N LEU A 104 7.11 -14.51 3.58
CA LEU A 104 8.05 -13.57 2.99
C LEU A 104 7.47 -12.19 2.65
N ASN A 105 8.36 -11.22 2.84
CA ASN A 105 8.12 -9.80 2.95
C ASN A 105 7.48 -9.20 1.71
N LEU A 106 6.20 -8.85 1.82
CA LEU A 106 5.61 -7.80 1.03
C LEU A 106 6.36 -6.50 1.36
N CYS A 107 6.43 -5.57 0.43
CA CYS A 107 6.87 -4.22 0.72
C CYS A 107 6.04 -3.23 -0.07
N ALA A 108 5.80 -2.09 0.54
CA ALA A 108 5.01 -1.05 -0.08
C ALA A 108 5.84 0.21 -0.29
N PHE A 109 5.69 0.79 -1.47
CA PHE A 109 6.29 2.06 -1.84
C PHE A 109 5.26 3.15 -1.66
N ILE A 110 5.57 4.13 -0.81
CA ILE A 110 4.65 5.18 -0.38
C ILE A 110 5.21 6.52 -0.79
N ARG A 111 4.37 7.34 -1.42
CA ARG A 111 4.66 8.75 -1.68
C ARG A 111 4.32 9.60 -0.47
N LEU A 112 5.33 10.17 0.16
CA LEU A 112 5.23 10.87 1.45
C LEU A 112 4.55 12.24 1.40
N LYS A 113 4.16 12.73 0.21
CA LYS A 113 3.41 13.99 0.09
C LYS A 113 1.94 13.81 0.45
N ASP A 114 1.35 12.67 0.07
CA ASP A 114 -0.08 12.38 0.14
C ASP A 114 -0.42 11.00 0.73
N GLY A 115 0.58 10.16 0.99
CA GLY A 115 0.38 8.83 1.57
C GLY A 115 -0.06 7.78 0.56
N CYS A 116 -0.04 8.10 -0.74
CA CYS A 116 -0.37 7.17 -1.81
C CYS A 116 0.64 6.01 -1.84
N ILE A 117 0.16 4.77 -1.75
CA ILE A 117 0.94 3.59 -2.09
C ILE A 117 0.96 3.47 -3.61
N THR A 118 2.15 3.59 -4.18
CA THR A 118 2.40 3.53 -5.62
C THR A 118 2.68 2.12 -6.11
N SER A 119 3.28 1.27 -5.27
CA SER A 119 3.39 -0.17 -5.53
C SER A 119 3.41 -1.01 -4.27
N VAL A 120 3.00 -2.26 -4.39
CA VAL A 120 3.20 -3.34 -3.42
C VAL A 120 3.90 -4.49 -4.12
N GLU A 121 5.08 -4.85 -3.61
CA GLU A 121 5.97 -5.83 -4.22
C GLU A 121 6.26 -6.98 -3.26
N THR A 122 6.84 -8.06 -3.78
CA THR A 122 7.25 -9.23 -2.98
C THR A 122 8.70 -9.64 -3.26
N GLY A 123 9.26 -10.41 -2.33
CA GLY A 123 10.49 -11.15 -2.56
C GLY A 123 11.71 -10.25 -2.77
N SER A 124 12.48 -10.50 -3.82
CA SER A 124 13.74 -9.79 -4.08
C SER A 124 13.55 -8.30 -4.35
N GLN A 125 12.35 -7.86 -4.72
CA GLN A 125 12.06 -6.43 -4.87
C GLN A 125 12.14 -5.67 -3.56
N CYS A 126 11.88 -6.33 -2.43
CA CYS A 126 11.87 -5.70 -1.12
C CYS A 126 13.26 -5.61 -0.47
N GLY A 127 14.23 -6.36 -0.97
CA GLY A 127 15.62 -6.38 -0.49
C GLY A 127 16.54 -5.43 -1.27
N GLY A 128 16.11 -4.17 -1.42
CA GLY A 128 16.81 -3.15 -2.19
C GLY A 128 17.29 -1.96 -1.37
N GLU A 129 17.73 -0.93 -2.07
CA GLU A 129 18.16 0.36 -1.50
C GLU A 129 17.84 1.51 -2.45
N TRP A 130 17.78 2.72 -1.90
CA TRP A 130 17.67 3.94 -2.69
C TRP A 130 19.03 4.34 -3.24
N ASN A 131 19.09 4.64 -4.54
CA ASN A 131 20.28 5.18 -5.17
C ASN A 131 20.35 6.73 -5.10
N GLU A 132 21.43 7.30 -5.65
CA GLU A 132 21.67 8.75 -5.65
C GLU A 132 20.57 9.53 -6.41
N ASP A 133 19.97 8.91 -7.42
CA ASP A 133 18.86 9.46 -8.21
C ASP A 133 17.49 9.27 -7.54
N HIS A 134 17.46 8.80 -6.28
CA HIS A 134 16.26 8.57 -5.48
C HIS A 134 15.34 7.46 -6.03
N ILE A 135 15.89 6.56 -6.83
CA ILE A 135 15.21 5.40 -7.39
C ILE A 135 15.54 4.17 -6.53
N TRP A 136 14.55 3.29 -6.35
CA TRP A 136 14.74 2.02 -5.68
C TRP A 136 15.44 1.01 -6.60
N SER A 137 16.57 0.49 -6.16
CA SER A 137 17.32 -0.56 -6.85
C SER A 137 17.30 -1.83 -5.99
N SER A 138 17.06 -2.98 -6.60
CA SER A 138 16.98 -4.26 -5.91
C SER A 138 17.72 -5.34 -6.70
N LEU A 139 17.89 -6.52 -6.09
CA LEU A 139 18.45 -7.68 -6.81
C LEU A 139 17.57 -8.16 -7.98
N ALA A 140 16.30 -7.77 -8.02
CA ALA A 140 15.40 -8.09 -9.12
C ALA A 140 15.56 -7.13 -10.31
N SER A 141 15.93 -5.87 -10.07
CA SER A 141 16.14 -4.86 -11.10
C SER A 141 16.97 -3.67 -10.58
N GLU A 142 17.90 -3.20 -11.41
CA GLU A 142 18.78 -2.07 -11.12
C GLU A 142 18.06 -0.71 -11.19
N ASN A 143 16.92 -0.63 -11.90
CA ASN A 143 16.09 0.57 -11.97
C ASN A 143 14.61 0.18 -11.84
N ASN A 144 13.98 0.64 -10.75
CA ASN A 144 12.55 0.42 -10.51
C ASN A 144 11.76 1.73 -10.45
N GLU A 145 12.03 2.67 -11.35
CA GLU A 145 11.26 3.92 -11.47
C GLU A 145 9.74 3.70 -11.57
N TYR A 146 9.31 2.60 -12.22
CA TYR A 146 7.90 2.22 -12.31
C TYR A 146 7.21 2.04 -10.95
N LEU A 147 7.94 1.70 -9.87
CA LEU A 147 7.38 1.57 -8.53
C LEU A 147 6.93 2.91 -7.94
N LEU A 148 7.48 4.01 -8.44
CA LEU A 148 7.19 5.37 -7.99
C LEU A 148 6.16 6.07 -8.88
N GLU A 149 6.11 5.68 -10.15
CA GLU A 149 5.20 6.24 -11.15
C GLU A 149 3.83 5.57 -11.20
N ASN A 150 3.79 4.26 -10.88
CA ASN A 150 2.53 3.53 -10.89
C ASN A 150 1.60 4.13 -9.83
N LYS A 151 0.39 4.53 -10.26
CA LYS A 151 -0.60 5.09 -9.36
C LYS A 151 -1.92 4.39 -9.58
N THR A 152 -2.62 4.12 -8.50
CA THR A 152 -4.01 3.67 -8.57
C THR A 152 -4.88 4.77 -9.20
N ASP A 153 -5.68 4.45 -10.22
CA ASP A 153 -6.58 5.36 -10.94
C ASP A 153 -8.01 4.77 -10.98
N VAL A 154 -9.01 5.57 -10.60
CA VAL A 154 -10.41 5.11 -10.52
C VAL A 154 -10.96 4.67 -11.89
N ASN A 155 -10.54 5.31 -12.97
CA ASN A 155 -10.96 4.96 -14.33
C ASN A 155 -10.39 3.61 -14.75
N GLU A 156 -9.12 3.35 -14.39
CA GLU A 156 -8.48 2.07 -14.68
C GLU A 156 -9.15 0.94 -13.92
N ILE A 157 -9.41 1.11 -12.61
CA ILE A 157 -10.15 0.14 -11.81
C ILE A 157 -11.50 -0.15 -12.42
N TYR A 158 -12.27 0.90 -12.75
CA TYR A 158 -13.59 0.74 -13.35
C TYR A 158 -13.53 0.02 -14.70
N LYS A 159 -12.55 0.34 -15.55
CA LYS A 159 -12.33 -0.31 -16.85
C LYS A 159 -11.97 -1.79 -16.69
N ASN A 160 -11.12 -2.13 -15.74
CA ASN A 160 -10.72 -3.51 -15.45
C ASN A 160 -11.91 -4.32 -14.89
N TYR A 161 -12.70 -3.73 -14.00
CA TYR A 161 -13.96 -4.30 -13.52
C TYR A 161 -14.95 -4.54 -14.66
N ALA A 162 -15.23 -3.53 -15.48
CA ALA A 162 -16.21 -3.62 -16.56
C ALA A 162 -15.82 -4.66 -17.63
N SER A 163 -14.53 -4.79 -17.91
CA SER A 163 -13.99 -5.83 -18.81
C SER A 163 -13.88 -7.21 -18.16
N ARG A 164 -14.13 -7.29 -16.84
CA ARG A 164 -13.94 -8.46 -15.98
C ARG A 164 -12.53 -9.00 -16.02
N SER A 165 -11.53 -8.16 -16.31
CA SER A 165 -10.14 -8.55 -16.53
C SER A 165 -9.28 -8.15 -15.34
N ARG A 166 -8.74 -9.13 -14.60
CA ARG A 166 -7.76 -8.93 -13.52
C ARG A 166 -6.51 -9.74 -13.81
N ASP A 167 -5.34 -9.10 -13.83
CA ASP A 167 -4.04 -9.76 -14.01
C ASP A 167 -3.99 -10.69 -15.25
N GLY A 168 -4.67 -10.30 -16.33
CA GLY A 168 -4.79 -11.08 -17.56
C GLY A 168 -5.81 -12.22 -17.52
N THR A 169 -6.57 -12.37 -16.43
CA THR A 169 -7.60 -13.40 -16.25
C THR A 169 -9.01 -12.82 -16.19
N ARG A 170 -10.01 -13.58 -16.67
CA ARG A 170 -11.42 -13.17 -16.61
C ARG A 170 -12.10 -13.69 -15.34
N ILE A 171 -12.72 -12.80 -14.57
CA ILE A 171 -13.44 -13.14 -13.34
C ILE A 171 -14.96 -13.16 -13.60
N SER A 172 -15.65 -14.21 -13.14
CA SER A 172 -17.08 -14.41 -13.41
C SER A 172 -18.00 -13.47 -12.61
N SER A 173 -17.64 -13.16 -11.36
CA SER A 173 -18.38 -12.27 -10.46
C SER A 173 -17.40 -11.47 -9.59
N PRO A 174 -16.56 -10.60 -10.19
CA PRO A 174 -15.60 -9.86 -9.42
C PRO A 174 -16.31 -8.82 -8.54
N ARG A 175 -15.82 -8.61 -7.32
CA ARG A 175 -16.17 -7.42 -6.54
C ARG A 175 -15.27 -6.28 -6.98
N VAL A 176 -15.79 -5.07 -7.07
CA VAL A 176 -15.02 -3.94 -7.57
C VAL A 176 -13.76 -3.66 -6.72
N LEU A 177 -13.84 -3.87 -5.41
CA LEU A 177 -12.69 -3.72 -4.50
C LEU A 177 -11.57 -4.73 -4.76
N SER A 178 -11.87 -5.87 -5.39
CA SER A 178 -10.84 -6.86 -5.72
C SER A 178 -9.89 -6.44 -6.85
N TYR A 179 -10.15 -5.26 -7.44
CA TYR A 179 -9.27 -4.63 -8.44
C TYR A 179 -8.36 -3.55 -7.84
N LEU A 180 -8.43 -3.32 -6.53
CA LEU A 180 -7.43 -2.52 -5.83
C LEU A 180 -6.11 -3.29 -5.77
N MET A 181 -5.02 -2.54 -5.61
CA MET A 181 -3.69 -3.12 -5.45
C MET A 181 -3.65 -4.01 -4.21
N GLU A 182 -2.93 -5.13 -4.32
CA GLU A 182 -2.83 -6.13 -3.25
C GLU A 182 -2.36 -5.50 -1.93
N GLY A 183 -3.03 -5.90 -0.85
CA GLY A 183 -2.76 -5.39 0.50
C GLY A 183 -3.24 -3.95 0.75
N THR A 184 -3.76 -3.24 -0.26
CA THR A 184 -4.22 -1.85 -0.10
C THR A 184 -5.72 -1.73 0.04
N GLY A 185 -6.14 -0.85 0.94
CA GLY A 185 -7.54 -0.52 1.14
C GLY A 185 -8.08 0.53 0.16
N PHE A 186 -9.39 0.73 0.19
CA PHE A 186 -10.09 1.76 -0.60
C PHE A 186 -9.54 3.18 -0.37
N ASP A 187 -9.09 3.47 0.86
CA ASP A 187 -8.53 4.78 1.22
C ASP A 187 -7.24 5.10 0.43
N ASN A 188 -6.51 4.08 -0.04
CA ASN A 188 -5.36 4.29 -0.91
C ASN A 188 -5.76 4.87 -2.28
N LEU A 189 -6.90 4.46 -2.86
CA LEU A 189 -7.40 5.03 -4.10
C LEU A 189 -7.64 6.54 -3.95
N LEU A 190 -8.29 6.95 -2.86
CA LEU A 190 -8.55 8.38 -2.59
C LEU A 190 -7.26 9.18 -2.35
N ALA A 191 -6.20 8.55 -1.82
CA ALA A 191 -4.90 9.17 -1.66
C ALA A 191 -4.15 9.31 -3.01
N CYS A 192 -4.22 8.30 -3.86
CA CYS A 192 -3.48 8.23 -5.12
C CYS A 192 -4.13 9.02 -6.27
N ASP A 193 -5.46 9.02 -6.34
CA ASP A 193 -6.26 9.67 -7.37
C ASP A 193 -7.44 10.43 -6.74
N PRO A 194 -7.20 11.45 -5.91
CA PRO A 194 -8.28 12.14 -5.20
C PRO A 194 -9.36 12.65 -6.16
N PRO A 195 -10.64 12.74 -5.75
CA PRO A 195 -11.68 13.32 -6.57
C PRO A 195 -11.34 14.75 -7.01
N THR A 196 -11.55 15.01 -8.29
CA THR A 196 -11.38 16.28 -8.99
C THR A 196 -12.53 16.49 -9.95
N LEU A 197 -12.62 17.65 -10.59
CA LEU A 197 -13.62 17.88 -11.63
C LEU A 197 -13.43 16.96 -12.85
N GLU A 198 -12.19 16.57 -13.14
CA GLU A 198 -11.84 15.75 -14.31
C GLU A 198 -12.29 14.29 -14.13
N ASN A 199 -12.11 13.73 -12.92
CA ASN A 199 -12.48 12.34 -12.62
C ASN A 199 -13.82 12.21 -11.84
N HIS A 200 -14.54 13.33 -11.62
CA HIS A 200 -15.82 13.35 -10.87
C HIS A 200 -16.82 12.31 -11.38
N LYS A 201 -16.97 12.19 -12.69
CA LYS A 201 -17.93 11.23 -13.28
C LYS A 201 -17.51 9.79 -12.95
N ALA A 202 -16.23 9.48 -13.05
CA ALA A 202 -15.71 8.15 -12.76
C ALA A 202 -15.96 7.79 -11.29
N TYR A 203 -15.69 8.70 -10.36
CA TYR A 203 -16.02 8.52 -8.95
C TYR A 203 -17.53 8.37 -8.69
N SER A 204 -18.37 9.13 -9.39
CA SER A 204 -19.83 9.02 -9.27
C SER A 204 -20.33 7.64 -9.73
N ASP A 205 -19.77 7.14 -10.85
CA ASP A 205 -20.08 5.80 -11.37
C ASP A 205 -19.58 4.72 -10.40
N PHE A 206 -18.37 4.90 -9.84
CA PHE A 206 -17.77 4.00 -8.86
C PHE A 206 -18.58 3.91 -7.57
N MET A 207 -19.04 5.04 -7.05
CA MET A 207 -19.93 5.12 -5.88
C MET A 207 -21.22 4.32 -6.09
N ASN A 208 -21.86 4.46 -7.26
CA ASN A 208 -23.08 3.70 -7.57
C ASN A 208 -22.81 2.20 -7.66
N LEU A 209 -21.66 1.82 -8.21
CA LEU A 209 -21.23 0.43 -8.26
C LEU A 209 -21.03 -0.17 -6.86
N LEU A 210 -20.33 0.54 -5.96
CA LEU A 210 -20.16 0.12 -4.57
C LEU A 210 -21.52 -0.08 -3.87
N ARG A 211 -22.47 0.86 -4.04
CA ARG A 211 -23.83 0.72 -3.48
C ARG A 211 -24.55 -0.52 -4.01
N ASN A 212 -24.43 -0.81 -5.30
CA ASN A 212 -25.03 -1.99 -5.92
C ASN A 212 -24.41 -3.30 -5.42
N GLU A 213 -23.12 -3.29 -5.08
CA GLU A 213 -22.42 -4.43 -4.47
C GLU A 213 -22.64 -4.53 -2.95
N GLY A 214 -23.36 -3.57 -2.35
CA GLY A 214 -23.66 -3.54 -0.92
C GLY A 214 -22.58 -2.89 -0.06
N ASP A 215 -21.54 -2.31 -0.66
CA ASP A 215 -20.50 -1.56 0.05
C ASP A 215 -20.95 -0.12 0.27
N ILE A 216 -21.81 0.05 1.28
CA ILE A 216 -22.39 1.34 1.64
C ILE A 216 -21.35 2.25 2.32
N GLU A 217 -20.34 1.68 2.97
CA GLU A 217 -19.33 2.44 3.71
C GLU A 217 -18.41 3.19 2.75
N ASN A 218 -17.77 2.50 1.82
CA ASN A 218 -16.86 3.15 0.87
C ASN A 218 -17.62 4.05 -0.10
N ALA A 219 -18.87 3.73 -0.45
CA ALA A 219 -19.71 4.64 -1.23
C ALA A 219 -19.96 5.99 -0.51
N LYS A 220 -20.19 5.99 0.81
CA LYS A 220 -20.37 7.22 1.59
C LYS A 220 -19.09 8.04 1.68
N LYS A 221 -17.92 7.39 1.73
CA LYS A 221 -16.63 8.08 1.66
C LYS A 221 -16.51 8.86 0.36
N ILE A 222 -16.77 8.22 -0.79
CA ILE A 222 -16.76 8.91 -2.10
C ILE A 222 -17.75 10.07 -2.14
N GLU A 223 -18.97 9.86 -1.67
CA GLU A 223 -20.01 10.90 -1.68
C GLU A 223 -19.55 12.16 -0.93
N SER A 224 -18.85 11.97 0.19
CA SER A 224 -18.30 13.08 0.99
C SER A 224 -17.18 13.81 0.24
N GLU A 225 -16.22 13.09 -0.34
CA GLU A 225 -15.11 13.68 -1.10
C GLU A 225 -15.59 14.42 -2.36
N ILE A 226 -16.55 13.86 -3.11
CA ILE A 226 -17.15 14.52 -4.27
C ILE A 226 -17.87 15.82 -3.87
N ALA A 227 -18.58 15.80 -2.74
CA ALA A 227 -19.29 16.98 -2.24
C ALA A 227 -18.30 18.11 -1.92
N GLU A 228 -17.15 17.80 -1.31
CA GLU A 228 -16.11 18.80 -1.04
C GLU A 228 -15.59 19.48 -2.31
N VAL A 229 -15.30 18.71 -3.36
CA VAL A 229 -14.86 19.25 -4.66
C VAL A 229 -15.91 20.20 -5.25
N THR A 230 -17.19 19.80 -5.18
CA THR A 230 -18.30 20.60 -5.69
C THR A 230 -18.49 21.90 -4.90
N HIS A 231 -18.39 21.84 -3.58
CA HIS A 231 -18.44 23.01 -2.69
C HIS A 231 -17.27 23.96 -2.95
N ALA A 232 -16.04 23.44 -3.01
CA ALA A 232 -14.85 24.25 -3.29
C ALA A 232 -15.00 24.99 -4.62
N HIS A 233 -15.37 24.29 -5.70
CA HIS A 233 -15.55 24.90 -7.01
C HIS A 233 -16.68 25.96 -7.05
N GLY A 234 -17.79 25.73 -6.35
CA GLY A 234 -18.86 26.73 -6.19
C GLY A 234 -18.41 28.00 -5.46
N THR A 235 -17.51 27.86 -4.46
CA THR A 235 -16.93 29.01 -3.75
C THR A 235 -15.88 29.78 -4.54
N TYR A 236 -15.13 29.13 -5.45
CA TYR A 236 -14.21 29.83 -6.35
C TYR A 236 -14.97 30.66 -7.40
N LYS A 237 -16.04 30.12 -7.98
CA LYS A 237 -16.89 30.85 -8.94
C LYS A 237 -17.61 32.06 -8.36
N THR A 238 -17.80 32.11 -7.04
CA THR A 238 -18.43 33.26 -6.36
C THR A 238 -17.44 34.33 -5.92
N LYS A 239 -16.13 34.06 -5.95
CA LYS A 239 -15.06 35.02 -5.61
C LYS A 239 -14.51 35.81 -6.81
N GLU A 240 -14.90 35.48 -8.03
CA GLU A 240 -14.56 36.23 -9.25
C GLU A 240 -15.63 37.32 -9.57
N ILE A 241 -15.89 38.25 -8.64
CA ILE A 241 -16.56 39.54 -8.91
C ILE A 241 -15.96 40.56 -7.92
N PRO A 242 -15.24 41.61 -8.39
CA PRO A 242 -15.83 42.75 -9.10
C PRO A 242 -15.34 42.96 -10.53
#